data_AF-A0A2E1UXK9-F1
#
_entry.id   AF-A0A2E1UXK9-F1
#
_cell.length_a   1.000
_cell.length_b   1.000
_cell.length_c   1.000
_cell.angle_alpha   90.00
_cell.angle_beta   90.00
_cell.angle_gamma   90.00
#
_symmetry.space_group_name_H-M   'P 1'
#
loop_
_entity.id
_entity.type
_entity.pdbx_description
1 polymer ?
#
loop_
_entity_poly.entity_id
_entity_poly.type
_entity_poly.pdbx_seq_one_letter_code
_entity_poly.pdbx_strand_id
1 'polypeptide(L)'
;NQEAAKAVKYGGVSEEDAWKFVTLNPAKLLHIDDVVGSIKVNKNADLVLWSDHPMSIYSKVEKTMIQGAIYYSLDNINNKLKSIKEERTLLISQMLDVASKGAQTETPVISVKQEFHCETLDN
;
A
#
# COMPACT_ATOMS: atom_id res chain seq x y z
N ASN A 1 4.88 -10.04 0.08
CA ASN A 1 3.67 -10.51 0.81
C ASN A 1 4.06 -11.35 2.02
N GLN A 2 4.48 -10.71 3.12
CA GLN A 2 5.11 -11.41 4.25
C GLN A 2 4.11 -12.16 5.16
N GLU A 3 2.93 -11.60 5.42
CA GLU A 3 1.93 -12.27 6.27
C GLU A 3 1.38 -13.55 5.63
N ALA A 4 1.16 -13.55 4.31
CA ALA A 4 0.83 -14.77 3.57
C ALA A 4 1.95 -15.82 3.65
N ALA A 5 3.21 -15.39 3.49
CA ALA A 5 4.37 -16.28 3.61
C ALA A 5 4.49 -16.91 5.01
N LYS A 6 4.18 -16.16 6.07
CA LYS A 6 4.15 -16.67 7.45
C LYS A 6 3.07 -17.73 7.64
N ALA A 7 1.89 -17.55 7.05
CA ALA A 7 0.82 -18.55 7.11
C ALA A 7 1.26 -19.90 6.50
N VAL A 8 2.00 -19.87 5.39
CA VAL A 8 2.61 -21.08 4.82
C VAL A 8 3.68 -21.65 5.76
N LYS A 9 4.65 -20.83 6.17
CA LYS A 9 5.83 -21.27 6.91
C LYS A 9 5.51 -21.83 8.31
N TYR A 10 4.58 -21.19 9.03
CA TYR A 10 4.30 -21.48 10.44
C TYR A 10 2.91 -22.07 10.67
N GLY A 11 1.96 -21.83 9.76
CA GLY A 11 0.59 -22.30 9.87
C GLY A 11 0.28 -23.59 9.11
N GLY A 12 1.23 -24.10 8.30
CA GLY A 12 1.01 -25.29 7.46
C GLY A 12 -0.06 -25.07 6.38
N VAL A 13 -0.36 -23.81 6.05
CA VAL A 13 -1.35 -23.45 5.03
C VAL A 13 -0.75 -23.66 3.65
N SER A 14 -1.55 -24.13 2.69
CA SER A 14 -1.12 -24.21 1.29
C SER A 14 -0.79 -22.82 0.73
N GLU A 15 0.11 -22.73 -0.24
CA GLU A 15 0.41 -21.44 -0.87
C GLU A 15 -0.83 -20.80 -1.53
N GLU A 16 -1.67 -21.63 -2.15
CA GLU A 16 -2.91 -21.16 -2.77
C GLU A 16 -3.86 -20.53 -1.75
N ASP A 17 -4.04 -21.15 -0.58
CA ASP A 17 -4.91 -20.62 0.45
C ASP A 17 -4.31 -19.39 1.14
N ALA A 18 -2.99 -19.37 1.35
CA ALA A 18 -2.29 -18.19 1.84
C ALA A 18 -2.46 -16.99 0.89
N TRP A 19 -2.47 -17.23 -0.43
CA TRP A 19 -2.77 -16.17 -1.41
C TRP A 19 -4.18 -15.62 -1.28
N LYS A 20 -5.18 -16.49 -1.04
CA LYS A 20 -6.56 -16.06 -0.85
C LYS A 20 -6.68 -15.10 0.35
N PHE A 21 -5.88 -15.25 1.40
CA PHE A 21 -5.92 -14.36 2.58
C PHE A 21 -5.63 -12.90 2.26
N VAL A 22 -4.77 -12.63 1.28
CA VAL A 22 -4.35 -11.27 0.91
C VAL A 22 -4.91 -10.80 -0.45
N THR A 23 -5.77 -11.60 -1.08
CA THR A 23 -6.37 -11.28 -2.39
C THR A 23 -7.88 -11.56 -2.41
N LEU A 24 -8.28 -12.81 -2.64
CA LEU A 24 -9.66 -13.19 -2.91
C LEU A 24 -10.57 -13.07 -1.69
N ASN A 25 -10.11 -13.43 -0.49
CA ASN A 25 -10.95 -13.42 0.71
C ASN A 25 -11.30 -11.98 1.15
N PRO A 26 -10.37 -11.01 1.16
CA PRO A 26 -10.73 -9.60 1.35
C PRO A 26 -11.71 -9.09 0.29
N ALA A 27 -11.55 -9.48 -0.98
CA ALA A 27 -12.49 -9.09 -2.04
C ALA A 27 -13.91 -9.65 -1.79
N LYS A 28 -14.00 -10.91 -1.34
CA LYS A 28 -15.28 -11.53 -0.95
C LYS A 28 -15.92 -10.84 0.24
N LEU A 29 -15.12 -10.51 1.26
CA LEU A 29 -15.59 -9.81 2.46
C LEU A 29 -16.17 -8.43 2.12
N LEU A 30 -15.62 -7.76 1.11
CA LEU A 30 -16.08 -6.47 0.62
C LEU A 30 -17.14 -6.59 -0.50
N HIS A 31 -17.56 -7.80 -0.85
CA HIS A 31 -18.53 -8.07 -1.93
C HIS A 31 -18.13 -7.49 -3.30
N ILE A 32 -16.83 -7.56 -3.63
CA ILE A 32 -16.23 -7.10 -4.89
C ILE A 32 -15.41 -8.20 -5.57
N ASP A 33 -15.62 -9.47 -5.19
CA ASP A 33 -14.92 -10.60 -5.79
C ASP A 33 -15.42 -10.99 -7.17
N ASP A 34 -16.46 -10.35 -7.69
CA ASP A 34 -16.86 -10.40 -9.10
C ASP A 34 -15.93 -9.55 -9.97
N VAL A 35 -15.36 -8.46 -9.43
CA VAL A 35 -14.51 -7.51 -10.17
C VAL A 35 -13.02 -7.64 -9.87
N VAL A 36 -12.60 -8.06 -8.66
CA VAL A 36 -11.17 -8.11 -8.27
C VAL A 36 -10.80 -9.38 -7.48
N GLY A 37 -9.55 -9.46 -7.03
CA GLY A 37 -9.08 -10.48 -6.07
C GLY A 37 -8.62 -11.81 -6.67
N SER A 38 -8.74 -12.02 -7.99
CA SER A 38 -8.20 -13.19 -8.69
C SER A 38 -7.95 -12.90 -10.16
N ILE A 39 -7.04 -13.65 -10.78
CA ILE A 39 -6.79 -13.56 -12.23
C ILE A 39 -7.83 -14.41 -12.96
N LYS A 40 -8.84 -13.77 -13.55
CA LYS A 40 -9.91 -14.43 -14.32
C LYS A 40 -10.42 -13.50 -15.42
N VAL A 41 -10.88 -14.07 -16.52
CA VAL A 41 -11.56 -13.33 -17.60
C VAL A 41 -12.76 -12.58 -17.02
N ASN A 42 -13.03 -11.38 -17.54
CA ASN A 42 -14.08 -10.45 -17.12
C ASN A 42 -13.87 -9.79 -15.74
N LYS A 43 -12.68 -9.87 -15.15
CA LYS A 43 -12.27 -9.09 -13.97
C LYS A 43 -11.39 -7.90 -14.35
N ASN A 44 -11.25 -6.95 -13.44
CA ASN A 44 -10.30 -5.87 -13.57
C ASN A 44 -8.87 -6.43 -13.64
N ALA A 45 -8.04 -5.81 -14.48
CA ALA A 45 -6.62 -6.11 -14.56
C ALA A 45 -5.83 -5.39 -13.44
N ASP A 46 -6.17 -5.74 -12.19
CA ASP A 46 -5.47 -5.32 -10.99
C ASP A 46 -4.38 -6.35 -10.68
N LEU A 47 -3.16 -6.08 -11.14
CA LEU A 47 -2.07 -7.05 -11.22
C LEU A 47 -0.78 -6.46 -10.65
N VAL A 48 0.05 -7.31 -10.04
CA VAL A 48 1.38 -6.94 -9.56
C VAL A 48 2.39 -7.90 -10.18
N LEU A 49 3.37 -7.34 -10.89
CA LEU A 49 4.51 -8.08 -11.41
C LEU A 49 5.65 -8.02 -10.39
N TRP A 50 6.22 -9.18 -10.09
CA TRP A 50 7.29 -9.36 -9.12
C TRP A 50 8.53 -9.92 -9.80
N SER A 51 9.71 -9.53 -9.32
CA SER A 51 11.00 -9.97 -9.88
C SER A 51 11.30 -11.45 -9.62
N ASP A 52 10.65 -12.04 -8.62
CA ASP A 52 10.76 -13.43 -8.20
C ASP A 52 9.51 -13.81 -7.40
N HIS A 53 9.47 -15.00 -6.81
CA HIS A 53 8.35 -15.51 -6.03
C HIS A 53 7.80 -14.46 -5.04
N PRO A 54 6.53 -14.01 -5.14
CA PRO A 54 6.04 -12.84 -4.41
C PRO A 54 5.94 -12.98 -2.88
N MET A 55 6.03 -14.21 -2.37
CA MET A 55 6.11 -14.50 -0.93
C MET A 55 7.55 -14.53 -0.40
N SER A 56 8.56 -14.40 -1.27
CA SER A 56 9.96 -14.23 -0.87
C SER A 56 10.19 -12.82 -0.32
N ILE A 57 10.99 -12.71 0.74
CA ILE A 57 11.44 -11.42 1.29
C ILE A 57 12.39 -10.66 0.37
N TYR A 58 13.02 -11.37 -0.57
CA TYR A 58 13.97 -10.79 -1.53
C TYR A 58 13.29 -10.30 -2.80
N SER A 59 12.02 -10.69 -3.01
CA SER A 59 11.27 -10.31 -4.20
C SER A 59 10.90 -8.83 -4.16
N LYS A 60 11.02 -8.15 -5.30
CA LYS A 60 10.69 -6.74 -5.48
C LYS A 60 9.50 -6.61 -6.43
N VAL A 61 8.66 -5.61 -6.17
CA VAL A 61 7.62 -5.22 -7.12
C VAL A 61 8.28 -4.54 -8.31
N GLU A 62 8.07 -5.08 -9.51
CA GLU A 62 8.55 -4.46 -10.75
C GLU A 62 7.51 -3.48 -11.29
N LYS A 63 6.24 -3.91 -11.34
CA LYS A 63 5.13 -3.10 -11.84
C LYS A 63 3.86 -3.37 -11.06
N THR A 64 3.07 -2.32 -10.86
CA THR A 64 1.70 -2.42 -10.33
C THR A 64 0.74 -1.85 -11.35
N MET A 65 -0.27 -2.63 -11.70
CA MET A 65 -1.34 -2.27 -12.62
C MET A 65 -2.65 -2.16 -11.87
N ILE A 66 -3.42 -1.11 -12.18
CA ILE A 66 -4.79 -0.93 -11.70
C ILE A 66 -5.64 -0.73 -12.94
N GLN A 67 -6.65 -1.58 -13.12
CA GLN A 67 -7.54 -1.59 -14.29
C GLN A 67 -6.77 -1.59 -15.63
N GLY A 68 -5.63 -2.28 -15.68
CA GLY A 68 -4.79 -2.40 -16.87
C GLY A 68 -3.84 -1.22 -17.14
N ALA A 69 -3.94 -0.12 -16.40
CA ALA A 69 -2.98 0.98 -16.48
C ALA A 69 -1.82 0.76 -15.49
N ILE A 70 -0.58 1.09 -15.90
CA ILE A 70 0.60 0.98 -15.04
C ILE A 70 0.66 2.20 -14.11
N TYR A 71 0.50 1.98 -12.81
CA TYR A 71 0.58 3.04 -11.79
C TYR A 71 1.97 3.12 -11.14
N TYR A 72 2.63 1.98 -11.03
CA TYR A 72 3.99 1.88 -10.52
C TYR A 72 4.85 1.09 -11.50
N SER A 73 6.07 1.57 -11.73
CA SER A 73 7.12 0.86 -12.46
C SER A 73 8.45 1.18 -11.81
N LEU A 74 9.21 0.14 -11.47
CA LEU A 74 10.53 0.28 -10.86
C LEU A 74 11.46 1.17 -11.70
N ASP A 75 11.40 1.05 -13.03
CA ASP A 75 12.19 1.84 -13.98
C ASP A 75 11.94 3.35 -13.91
N ASN A 76 10.73 3.77 -13.53
CA ASN A 76 10.30 5.17 -13.58
C ASN A 76 10.13 5.79 -12.16
N ILE A 77 10.56 5.08 -11.12
CA ILE A 77 10.32 5.50 -9.73
C ILE A 77 10.96 6.85 -9.42
N ASN A 78 12.18 7.10 -9.91
CA ASN A 78 12.91 8.33 -9.63
C ASN A 78 12.21 9.57 -10.16
N ASN A 79 11.64 9.48 -11.37
CA ASN A 79 10.90 10.59 -11.97
C ASN A 79 9.60 10.86 -11.20
N LYS A 80 8.89 9.80 -10.78
CA LYS A 80 7.66 9.93 -9.98
C LYS A 80 7.94 10.53 -8.60
N LEU A 81 9.02 10.12 -7.94
CA LEU A 81 9.44 10.69 -6.66
C LEU A 81 9.82 12.17 -6.79
N LYS A 82 10.49 12.54 -7.88
CA LYS A 82 10.81 13.94 -8.19
C LYS A 82 9.53 14.77 -8.34
N SER A 83 8.56 14.32 -9.14
CA SER A 83 7.31 15.06 -9.33
C SER A 83 6.51 15.21 -8.03
N ILE A 84 6.42 14.15 -7.22
CA ILE A 84 5.75 14.19 -5.90
C ILE A 84 6.44 15.20 -4.98
N LYS A 85 7.78 15.25 -4.99
CA LYS A 85 8.55 16.19 -4.18
C LYS A 85 8.31 17.65 -4.62
N GLU A 86 8.28 17.90 -5.92
CA GLU A 86 8.00 19.23 -6.49
C GLU A 86 6.59 19.69 -6.13
N GLU A 87 5.58 18.84 -6.35
CA GLU A 87 4.19 19.11 -5.99
C GLU A 87 4.03 19.38 -4.49
N ARG A 88 4.64 18.55 -3.63
CA ARG A 88 4.63 18.74 -2.19
C ARG A 88 5.24 20.09 -1.79
N THR A 89 6.37 20.46 -2.40
CA THR A 89 7.05 21.74 -2.09
C THR A 89 6.19 22.93 -2.49
N LEU A 90 5.55 22.85 -3.66
CA LEU A 90 4.63 23.87 -4.15
C LEU A 90 3.44 24.05 -3.19
N LEU A 91 2.77 22.96 -2.82
CA LEU A 91 1.63 22.99 -1.89
C LEU A 91 2.03 23.60 -0.54
N ILE A 92 3.19 23.23 0.01
CA ILE A 92 3.70 23.82 1.25
C ILE A 92 3.92 25.33 1.10
N SER A 93 4.50 25.78 -0.01
CA SER A 93 4.69 27.21 -0.27
C SER A 93 3.36 27.96 -0.35
N GLN A 94 2.34 27.38 -0.99
CA GLN A 94 1.00 27.96 -1.08
C GLN A 94 0.35 28.06 0.31
N MET A 95 0.50 27.01 1.14
CA MET A 95 0.00 27.01 2.51
C MET A 95 0.70 28.09 3.37
N LEU A 96 2.01 28.29 3.20
CA LEU A 96 2.77 29.33 3.91
C LEU A 96 2.37 30.75 3.51
N ASP A 97 2.11 31.00 2.22
CA ASP A 97 1.63 32.31 1.73
C ASP A 97 0.24 32.63 2.32
N VAL A 98 -0.68 31.68 2.28
CA VAL A 98 -2.03 31.79 2.88
C VAL A 98 -1.94 32.06 4.39
N ALA A 99 -1.04 31.35 5.09
CA ALA A 99 -0.76 31.58 6.50
C ALA A 99 -0.25 33.01 6.77
N SER A 100 0.68 33.50 5.94
CA SER A 100 1.24 34.86 6.08
C SER A 100 0.20 35.97 5.89
N LYS A 101 -0.87 35.70 5.12
CA LYS A 101 -1.99 36.61 4.87
C LYS A 101 -3.08 36.58 5.95
N GLY A 102 -2.84 35.87 7.06
CA GLY A 102 -3.72 35.85 8.23
C GLY A 102 -4.87 34.84 8.16
N ALA A 103 -4.82 33.88 7.24
CA ALA A 103 -5.75 32.76 7.26
C ALA A 103 -5.50 31.84 8.47
N GLN A 104 -6.56 31.19 8.94
CA GLN A 104 -6.46 30.22 10.04
C GLN A 104 -5.59 29.04 9.63
N THR A 105 -4.52 28.78 10.39
CA THR A 105 -3.64 27.64 10.18
C THR A 105 -3.95 26.53 11.17
N GLU A 106 -3.79 25.29 10.74
CA GLU A 106 -3.79 24.12 11.63
C GLU A 106 -2.35 23.68 11.85
N THR A 107 -1.98 23.49 13.11
CA THR A 107 -0.70 22.85 13.44
C THR A 107 -0.76 21.38 13.06
N PRO A 108 0.33 20.81 12.50
CA PRO A 108 0.35 19.39 12.19
C PRO A 108 0.14 18.60 13.48
N VAL A 109 -0.86 17.71 13.49
CA VAL A 109 -1.07 16.77 14.59
C VAL A 109 0.09 15.78 14.57
N ILE A 110 1.09 16.03 15.41
CA ILE A 110 2.19 15.08 15.61
C ILE A 110 1.65 13.98 16.52
N SER A 111 1.27 12.86 15.92
CA SER A 111 1.01 11.63 16.69
C SER A 111 2.36 11.10 17.17
N VAL A 112 2.69 11.40 18.43
CA VAL A 112 3.79 10.72 19.12
C VAL A 112 3.31 9.29 19.36
N LYS A 113 3.92 8.33 18.67
CA LYS A 113 3.60 6.92 18.87
C LYS A 113 4.02 6.55 20.29
N GLN A 114 3.06 6.44 21.20
CA GLN A 114 3.31 6.04 22.57
C GLN A 114 3.73 4.57 22.55
N GLU A 115 4.92 4.27 23.07
CA GLU A 115 5.35 2.88 23.23
C GLU A 115 4.59 2.26 24.39
N PHE A 116 3.66 1.36 24.08
CA PHE A 116 2.96 0.57 25.08
C PHE A 116 3.81 -0.65 25.43
N HIS A 117 4.16 -0.79 26.71
CA HIS A 117 4.79 -1.97 27.28
C HIS A 117 3.76 -2.80 28.06
N CYS A 118 4.05 -4.07 28.31
CA CYS A 118 3.14 -4.99 29.03
C CYS A 118 2.69 -4.49 30.41
N GLU A 119 3.46 -3.59 31.03
CA GLU A 119 3.17 -2.98 32.34
C GLU A 119 2.45 -1.62 32.23
N THR A 120 2.01 -1.22 31.03
CA THR A 120 1.33 0.07 30.83
C THR A 120 -0.11 -0.07 31.31
N LEU A 121 -0.39 0.49 32.49
CA LEU A 121 -1.76 0.64 32.98
C LEU A 121 -2.34 1.92 32.34
N ASP A 122 -3.37 1.75 31.51
CA ASP A 122 -4.13 2.86 30.95
C ASP A 122 -4.90 3.55 32.11
N ASN A 123 -4.63 4.84 32.34
CA ASN A 123 -5.40 5.70 33.27
C ASN A 123 -6.47 6.47 32.50
#